data_AF-A0A3D3UMD7-F1
#
_entry.id   AF-A0A3D3UMD7-F1
#
_cell.length_a   1.000
_cell.length_b   1.000
_cell.length_c   1.000
_cell.angle_alpha   90.00
_cell.angle_beta   90.00
_cell.angle_gamma   90.00
#
_symmetry.space_group_name_H-M   'P 1'
#
loop_
_entity.id
_entity.type
_entity.pdbx_description
1 polymer ?
#
loop_
_entity_poly.entity_id
_entity_poly.type
_entity_poly.pdbx_seq_one_letter_code
_entity_poly.pdbx_strand_id
1 'polypeptide(L)'
;MFSMNAVNHPPTQGVRGAHIKRRTEITNPAPAYRLVFIDEGWVTPDAFAVHYDNEYWWDDAPVRHGDGTNVSFADGHSDYKKWKGIETIKNGRNQERGHAGSGFVPTSSDGYQDLYWMQKSTWGRLGYTATH
;
A
#
# COMPACT_ATOMS: atom_id res chain seq x y z
N MET A 1 1.48 8.35 -11.32
CA MET A 1 2.14 8.19 -10.01
C MET A 1 1.34 9.03 -9.03
N PHE A 2 0.62 8.38 -8.11
CA PHE A 2 -0.32 9.03 -7.18
C PHE A 2 0.24 9.07 -5.77
N SER A 3 -0.15 10.06 -4.98
CA SER A 3 0.27 10.16 -3.58
C SER A 3 -0.45 9.11 -2.75
N MET A 4 0.30 8.44 -1.89
CA MET A 4 -0.24 7.55 -0.88
C MET A 4 -0.64 8.36 0.36
N ASN A 5 -1.64 7.89 1.12
CA ASN A 5 -2.13 8.56 2.33
C ASN A 5 -2.67 9.98 2.13
N ALA A 6 -3.35 10.24 1.01
CA ALA A 6 -3.80 11.59 0.67
C ALA A 6 -4.81 12.18 1.69
N VAL A 7 -5.58 11.32 2.38
CA VAL A 7 -6.66 11.74 3.28
C VAL A 7 -6.55 11.06 4.64
N ASN A 8 -6.72 11.86 5.71
CA ASN A 8 -6.75 11.36 7.09
C ASN A 8 -8.16 10.83 7.47
N HIS A 9 -8.45 9.60 7.05
CA HIS A 9 -9.71 8.91 7.37
C HIS A 9 -9.84 8.55 8.86
N PRO A 10 -11.07 8.31 9.38
CA PRO A 10 -11.32 8.04 10.79
C PRO A 10 -10.38 6.99 11.44
N PRO A 11 -10.01 5.88 10.78
CA PRO A 11 -9.08 4.89 11.35
C PRO A 11 -7.70 5.42 11.74
N THR A 12 -7.25 6.52 11.13
CA THR A 12 -5.92 7.10 11.38
C THR A 12 -5.98 8.41 12.15
N GLN A 13 -7.16 8.93 12.45
CA GLN A 13 -7.33 10.16 13.21
C GLN A 13 -6.84 9.97 14.65
N GLY A 14 -5.95 10.86 15.11
CA GLY A 14 -5.32 10.77 16.44
C GLY A 14 -4.24 9.69 16.56
N VAL A 15 -4.03 8.85 15.54
CA VAL A 15 -2.96 7.84 15.54
C VAL A 15 -1.62 8.51 15.25
N ARG A 16 -0.79 8.68 16.28
CA ARG A 16 0.56 9.25 16.15
C ARG A 16 1.38 8.44 15.14
N GLY A 17 1.91 9.12 14.12
CA GLY A 17 2.77 8.53 13.09
C GLY A 17 2.04 7.89 11.90
N ALA A 18 0.70 7.84 11.89
CA ALA A 18 -0.06 7.35 10.75
C ALA A 18 -0.15 8.44 9.64
N HIS A 19 -0.73 9.59 9.96
CA HIS A 19 -0.88 10.71 9.03
C HIS A 19 0.14 11.83 9.32
N ILE A 20 1.29 11.76 8.65
CA ILE A 20 2.44 12.63 8.89
C ILE A 20 2.46 13.79 7.88
N LYS A 21 2.68 15.02 8.35
CA LYS A 21 2.75 16.22 7.49
C LYS A 21 4.18 16.68 7.21
N ARG A 22 5.13 16.41 8.09
CA ARG A 22 6.54 16.81 7.90
C ARG A 22 7.42 15.58 7.75
N ARG A 23 8.26 15.58 6.71
CA ARG A 23 9.23 14.49 6.48
C ARG A 23 10.12 14.22 7.69
N THR A 24 10.47 15.23 8.48
CA THR A 24 11.28 15.11 9.70
C THR A 24 10.61 14.32 10.83
N GLU A 25 9.31 14.05 10.74
CA GLU A 25 8.58 13.23 11.72
C GLU A 25 8.62 11.73 11.36
N ILE A 26 9.11 11.39 10.16
CA ILE A 26 9.31 10.01 9.73
C ILE A 26 10.62 9.49 10.34
N THR A 27 10.50 8.85 11.50
CA THR A 27 11.64 8.42 12.31
C THR A 27 11.67 6.90 12.52
N ASN A 28 10.51 6.25 12.57
CA ASN A 28 10.41 4.81 12.72
C ASN A 28 9.18 4.27 11.94
N PRO A 29 9.38 3.46 10.88
CA PRO A 29 10.67 3.11 10.29
C PRO A 29 11.33 4.33 9.62
N ALA A 30 12.60 4.21 9.26
CA ALA A 30 13.35 5.27 8.61
C ALA A 30 12.67 5.71 7.29
N PRO A 31 12.92 6.95 6.80
CA PRO A 31 12.31 7.46 5.57
C PRO A 31 12.47 6.54 4.34
N ALA A 32 13.55 5.77 4.27
CA ALA A 32 13.80 4.75 3.23
C ALA A 32 12.79 3.58 3.21
N TYR A 33 11.91 3.47 4.21
CA TYR A 33 10.88 2.42 4.27
C TYR A 33 9.46 3.00 4.16
N ARG A 34 9.31 4.32 3.98
CA ARG A 34 8.01 4.98 3.87
C ARG A 34 7.72 5.38 2.45
N LEU A 35 6.67 4.82 1.86
CA LEU A 35 6.25 5.15 0.51
C LEU A 35 5.60 6.53 0.46
N VAL A 36 5.84 7.24 -0.65
CA VAL A 36 5.21 8.52 -0.98
C VAL A 36 4.35 8.40 -2.21
N PHE A 37 4.88 7.76 -3.26
CA PHE A 37 4.14 7.54 -4.49
C PHE A 37 4.26 6.12 -5.02
N ILE A 38 3.24 5.70 -5.76
CA ILE A 38 3.13 4.40 -6.43
C ILE A 38 2.67 4.58 -7.88
N ASP A 39 3.17 3.73 -8.79
CA ASP A 39 2.59 3.55 -10.12
C ASP A 39 1.40 2.59 -10.05
N GLU A 40 0.25 3.16 -9.70
CA GLU A 40 -1.01 2.46 -9.52
C GLU A 40 -1.57 1.83 -10.80
N GLY A 41 -1.34 2.47 -11.93
CA GLY A 41 -1.78 1.94 -13.20
C GLY A 41 -2.98 2.63 -13.82
N TRP A 42 -4.01 1.85 -14.16
CA TRP A 42 -5.27 2.40 -14.62
C TRP A 42 -5.91 3.17 -13.46
N VAL A 43 -6.49 4.32 -13.79
CA VAL A 43 -6.69 5.44 -12.86
C VAL A 43 -7.94 5.22 -12.00
N THR A 44 -7.78 5.03 -10.68
CA THR A 44 -8.77 5.53 -9.73
C THR A 44 -8.64 7.06 -9.67
N PRO A 45 -9.73 7.83 -9.56
CA PRO A 45 -9.70 9.27 -9.85
C PRO A 45 -8.96 10.14 -8.82
N ASP A 46 -8.55 9.61 -7.67
CA ASP A 46 -8.03 10.40 -6.54
C ASP A 46 -6.63 9.98 -6.09
N ALA A 47 -6.53 8.88 -5.33
CA ALA A 47 -5.30 8.48 -4.66
C ALA A 47 -5.32 6.98 -4.33
N PHE A 48 -4.13 6.36 -4.28
CA PHE A 48 -3.99 4.98 -3.84
C PHE A 48 -4.17 4.86 -2.32
N ALA A 49 -5.22 4.17 -1.92
CA ALA A 49 -5.64 3.95 -0.56
C ALA A 49 -5.20 2.57 -0.05
N VAL A 50 -4.86 2.54 1.24
CA VAL A 50 -4.35 1.36 1.92
C VAL A 50 -4.96 1.33 3.32
N HIS A 51 -5.61 0.23 3.68
CA HIS A 51 -6.16 0.06 5.03
C HIS A 51 -5.07 0.16 6.10
N TYR A 52 -5.37 0.84 7.22
CA TYR A 52 -4.49 0.87 8.40
C TYR A 52 -4.87 -0.20 9.43
N ASP A 53 -6.17 -0.38 9.67
CA ASP A 53 -6.77 -1.16 10.77
C ASP A 53 -7.45 -2.45 10.30
N ASN A 54 -7.41 -2.74 9.00
CA ASN A 54 -8.04 -3.90 8.39
C ASN A 54 -7.03 -4.78 7.64
N GLU A 55 -7.22 -6.10 7.71
CA GLU A 55 -6.32 -7.10 7.11
C GLU A 55 -6.76 -7.52 5.70
N TYR A 56 -7.06 -6.54 4.84
CA TYR A 56 -7.38 -6.77 3.43
C TYR A 56 -7.04 -5.53 2.59
N TRP A 57 -7.05 -5.68 1.27
CA TRP A 57 -6.72 -4.61 0.34
C TRP A 57 -7.86 -3.60 0.20
N TRP A 58 -7.50 -2.31 0.18
CA TRP A 58 -8.42 -1.26 -0.28
C TRP A 58 -8.33 -1.16 -1.80
N ASP A 59 -7.22 -0.62 -2.32
CA ASP A 59 -6.93 -0.67 -3.74
C ASP A 59 -6.13 -1.92 -4.07
N ASP A 60 -6.40 -2.50 -5.24
CA ASP A 60 -5.75 -3.73 -5.67
C ASP A 60 -4.27 -3.51 -6.00
N ALA A 61 -3.46 -4.57 -5.86
CA ALA A 61 -2.04 -4.51 -6.17
C ALA A 61 -1.78 -4.18 -7.65
N PRO A 62 -1.03 -3.10 -7.98
CA PRO A 62 -0.70 -2.78 -9.36
C PRO A 62 0.29 -3.78 -9.96
N VAL A 63 0.00 -4.34 -11.13
CA VAL A 63 0.76 -5.48 -11.71
C VAL A 63 1.38 -5.20 -13.08
N ARG A 64 1.20 -3.99 -13.63
CA ARG A 64 1.56 -3.67 -15.02
C ARG A 64 3.06 -3.74 -15.33
N HIS A 65 3.90 -3.66 -14.30
CA HIS A 65 5.36 -3.72 -14.45
C HIS A 65 5.85 -5.13 -14.14
N GLY A 66 5.48 -6.08 -14.99
CA GLY A 66 5.90 -7.48 -14.86
C GLY A 66 5.52 -8.11 -13.52
N ASP A 67 4.24 -8.06 -13.14
CA ASP A 67 3.69 -8.51 -11.84
C ASP A 67 4.23 -7.72 -10.64
N GLY A 68 4.46 -6.44 -10.86
CA GLY A 68 4.91 -5.52 -9.85
C GLY A 68 4.59 -4.09 -10.20
N THR A 69 5.14 -3.19 -9.40
CA THR A 69 4.96 -1.74 -9.52
C THR A 69 6.24 -1.00 -9.14
N ASN A 70 6.34 0.25 -9.60
CA ASN A 70 7.39 1.15 -9.17
C ASN A 70 6.86 2.06 -8.06
N VAL A 71 7.67 2.23 -7.02
CA VAL A 71 7.35 3.05 -5.86
C VAL A 71 8.49 4.02 -5.58
N SER A 72 8.17 5.10 -4.85
CA SER A 72 9.17 6.05 -4.33
C SER A 72 9.00 6.23 -2.83
N PHE A 73 10.10 6.55 -2.17
CA PHE A 73 10.21 6.60 -0.71
C PHE A 73 10.48 8.01 -0.20
N ALA A 74 10.27 8.21 1.10
CA ALA A 74 10.36 9.53 1.72
C ALA A 74 11.79 10.09 1.79
N ASP A 75 12.82 9.25 1.70
CA ASP A 75 14.22 9.68 1.54
C ASP A 75 14.57 10.12 0.10
N GLY A 76 13.70 9.83 -0.88
CA GLY A 76 13.82 10.26 -2.27
C GLY A 76 14.27 9.19 -3.25
N HIS A 77 14.55 7.96 -2.83
CA HIS A 77 14.83 6.87 -3.78
C HIS A 77 13.54 6.26 -4.35
N SER A 78 13.70 5.43 -5.38
CA SER A 78 12.64 4.67 -6.00
C SER A 78 13.10 3.24 -6.23
N ASP A 79 12.20 2.27 -6.00
CA ASP A 79 12.46 0.85 -6.22
C ASP A 79 11.32 0.19 -6.99
N TYR A 80 11.62 -0.97 -7.55
CA TYR A 80 10.66 -1.89 -8.10
C TYR A 80 10.20 -2.90 -7.03
N LYS A 81 8.88 -2.99 -6.81
CA LYS A 81 8.25 -4.00 -5.96
C LYS A 81 7.64 -5.10 -6.82
N LYS A 82 8.25 -6.29 -6.78
CA LYS A 82 7.66 -7.53 -7.28
C LYS A 82 6.68 -8.12 -6.25
N TRP A 83 5.49 -8.49 -6.70
CA TRP A 83 4.55 -9.26 -5.88
C TRP A 83 4.94 -10.74 -5.87
N LYS A 84 4.75 -11.38 -4.72
CA LYS A 84 5.04 -12.81 -4.51
C LYS A 84 3.77 -13.64 -4.55
N GLY A 85 2.68 -13.14 -3.99
CA GLY A 85 1.40 -13.84 -3.94
C GLY A 85 0.81 -14.03 -5.32
N ILE A 86 0.64 -15.29 -5.75
CA ILE A 86 0.00 -15.60 -7.03
C ILE A 86 -1.43 -15.05 -7.08
N GLU A 87 -2.16 -15.10 -5.96
CA GLU A 87 -3.49 -14.51 -5.85
C GLU A 87 -3.48 -12.99 -5.91
N THR A 88 -2.48 -12.32 -5.31
CA THR A 88 -2.27 -10.87 -5.40
C THR A 88 -2.11 -10.46 -6.86
N ILE A 89 -1.28 -11.20 -7.61
CA ILE A 89 -1.02 -10.96 -9.03
C ILE A 89 -2.28 -11.21 -9.86
N LYS A 90 -2.98 -12.34 -9.64
CA LYS A 90 -4.21 -12.68 -10.36
C LYS A 90 -5.30 -11.65 -10.13
N ASN A 91 -5.51 -11.24 -8.87
CA ASN A 91 -6.50 -10.23 -8.53
C ASN A 91 -6.14 -8.88 -9.18
N GLY A 92 -4.90 -8.41 -9.06
CA GLY A 92 -4.44 -7.18 -9.71
C GLY A 92 -4.62 -7.20 -11.23
N ARG A 93 -4.41 -8.35 -11.90
CA ARG A 93 -4.67 -8.49 -13.35
C ARG A 93 -6.15 -8.44 -13.69
N ASN A 94 -7.01 -9.09 -12.88
CA ASN A 94 -8.46 -9.05 -13.08
C ASN A 94 -9.03 -7.64 -12.91
N GLN A 95 -8.41 -6.84 -12.05
CA GLN A 95 -8.80 -5.46 -11.77
C GLN A 95 -7.97 -4.43 -12.56
N GLU A 96 -7.12 -4.83 -13.51
CA GLU A 96 -6.20 -3.90 -14.20
C GLU A 96 -6.93 -2.75 -14.94
N ARG A 97 -8.19 -2.96 -15.33
CA ARG A 97 -9.05 -1.97 -15.99
C ARG A 97 -10.39 -1.76 -15.29
N GLY A 98 -10.46 -2.16 -14.03
CA GLY A 98 -11.64 -2.05 -13.19
C GLY A 98 -11.24 -1.65 -11.77
N HIS A 99 -12.24 -1.45 -10.93
CA HIS A 99 -12.05 -1.42 -9.49
C HIS A 99 -13.33 -1.97 -8.88
N ALA A 100 -13.28 -3.20 -8.36
CA ALA A 100 -14.44 -3.83 -7.74
C ALA A 100 -14.78 -3.22 -6.36
N GLY A 101 -14.03 -2.21 -5.93
CA GLY A 101 -14.07 -1.67 -4.58
C GLY A 101 -13.07 -2.37 -3.66
N SER A 102 -12.94 -1.81 -2.47
CA SER A 102 -12.21 -2.41 -1.35
C SER A 102 -12.77 -3.79 -0.96
N GLY A 103 -11.90 -4.75 -0.63
CA GLY A 103 -12.33 -6.02 -0.05
C GLY A 103 -11.56 -7.27 -0.45
N PHE A 104 -10.51 -7.19 -1.27
CA PHE A 104 -9.71 -8.37 -1.58
C PHE A 104 -8.93 -8.84 -0.34
N VAL A 105 -9.32 -10.00 0.20
CA VAL A 105 -8.66 -10.66 1.33
C VAL A 105 -7.71 -11.72 0.78
N PRO A 106 -6.40 -11.65 1.06
CA PRO A 106 -5.48 -12.73 0.73
C PRO A 106 -5.86 -14.04 1.43
N THR A 107 -5.50 -15.18 0.84
CA THR A 107 -5.69 -16.52 1.42
C THR A 107 -4.39 -17.30 1.57
N SER A 108 -3.30 -16.78 1.01
CA SER A 108 -1.96 -17.36 1.03
C SER A 108 -0.99 -16.51 1.85
N SER A 109 0.01 -17.14 2.45
CA SER A 109 1.06 -16.44 3.21
C SER A 109 1.76 -15.38 2.36
N ASP A 110 2.13 -15.69 1.12
CA ASP A 110 2.77 -14.70 0.22
C ASP A 110 1.84 -13.52 -0.10
N GLY A 111 0.53 -13.76 -0.26
CA GLY A 111 -0.45 -12.70 -0.46
C GLY A 111 -0.59 -11.78 0.75
N TYR A 112 -0.61 -12.35 1.95
CA TYR A 112 -0.57 -11.59 3.21
C TYR A 112 0.74 -10.80 3.37
N GLN A 113 1.89 -11.39 3.03
CA GLN A 113 3.17 -10.68 3.10
C GLN A 113 3.24 -9.51 2.11
N ASP A 114 2.63 -9.62 0.93
CA ASP A 114 2.49 -8.50 0.00
C ASP A 114 1.59 -7.39 0.55
N LEU A 115 0.45 -7.76 1.16
CA LEU A 115 -0.46 -6.83 1.83
C LEU A 115 0.27 -6.10 2.98
N TYR A 116 0.93 -6.83 3.87
CA TYR A 116 1.63 -6.25 5.01
C TYR A 116 2.78 -5.35 4.58
N TRP A 117 3.50 -5.72 3.51
CA TRP A 117 4.53 -4.85 2.96
C TRP A 117 3.91 -3.52 2.51
N MET A 118 2.79 -3.54 1.80
CA MET A 118 2.12 -2.33 1.36
C MET A 118 1.67 -1.48 2.56
N GLN A 119 1.01 -2.08 3.55
CA GLN A 119 0.50 -1.38 4.74
C GLN A 119 1.62 -0.83 5.62
N LYS A 120 2.66 -1.62 5.91
CA LYS A 120 3.78 -1.16 6.73
C LYS A 120 4.59 -0.08 6.02
N SER A 121 4.79 -0.19 4.71
CA SER A 121 5.51 0.84 3.97
C SER A 121 4.68 2.13 3.84
N THR A 122 3.36 2.02 3.85
CA THR A 122 2.44 3.15 3.82
C THR A 122 2.32 3.85 5.19
N TRP A 123 2.12 3.08 6.26
CA TRP A 123 1.76 3.58 7.60
C TRP A 123 2.87 3.48 8.64
N GLY A 124 3.97 2.81 8.32
CA GLY A 124 5.09 2.51 9.21
C GLY A 124 4.86 1.31 10.12
N ARG A 125 3.61 0.88 10.29
CA ARG A 125 3.20 -0.26 11.12
C ARG A 125 1.79 -0.71 10.73
N LEU A 126 1.36 -1.85 11.26
CA LEU A 126 -0.03 -2.28 11.18
C LEU A 126 -0.83 -1.68 12.35
N GLY A 127 -2.08 -1.30 12.09
CA GLY A 127 -3.04 -0.85 13.10
C GLY A 127 -3.79 -1.99 13.80
N TYR A 128 -3.46 -3.23 13.46
CA TYR A 128 -4.10 -4.46 13.94
C TYR A 128 -3.04 -5.56 14.16
N THR A 129 -3.45 -6.69 14.74
CA THR A 129 -2.57 -7.86 14.91
C THR A 129 -2.63 -8.73 13.67
N ALA A 130 -1.50 -8.88 12.96
CA ALA A 130 -1.40 -9.74 11.79
C ALA A 130 -1.69 -11.21 12.14
N THR A 131 -2.39 -11.90 11.25
CA THR A 131 -2.75 -13.31 11.40
C THR A 131 -1.81 -14.27 10.65
N HIS A 132 -0.90 -13.74 9.81
CA HIS A 132 0.03 -14.51 8.96
C HIS A 132 1.45 -13.91 8.96
#